data_AF-A0A0L0GZ66-F1
#
_entry.id   AF-A0A0L0GZ66-F1
#
_cell.length_a   1.000
_cell.length_b   1.000
_cell.length_c   1.000
_cell.angle_alpha   90.00
_cell.angle_beta   90.00
_cell.angle_gamma   90.00
#
_symmetry.space_group_name_H-M   'P 1'
#
loop_
_entity.id
_entity.type
_entity.pdbx_description
1 polymer ?
#
loop_
_entity_poly.entity_id
_entity_poly.type
_entity_poly.pdbx_seq_one_letter_code
_entity_poly.pdbx_strand_id
1 'polypeptide(L)' 'MKVTIETPEGVVWMRNTETGEGVASKGYMKDGTQQKIIDVLESALSQAKGESLCWDNSDGMCGDDSGMDADHDGG' A
#
# COMPACT_ATOMS: atom_id res chain seq x y z
N MET A 1 -14.31 -3.51 5.94
CA MET A 1 -12.95 -3.75 6.43
C MET A 1 -12.85 -3.22 7.85
N LYS A 2 -12.39 -4.06 8.79
CA LYS A 2 -12.21 -3.67 10.19
C LYS A 2 -10.72 -3.67 10.53
N VAL A 3 -10.24 -2.56 11.10
CA VAL A 3 -8.87 -2.40 11.60
C VAL A 3 -8.94 -2.13 13.09
N THR A 4 -8.15 -2.86 13.88
CA THR A 4 -8.10 -2.73 15.34
C THR A 4 -6.65 -2.55 15.76
N ILE A 5 -6.41 -1.64 16.69
CA ILE A 5 -5.11 -1.41 17.33
C ILE A 5 -5.30 -1.61 18.82
N GLU A 6 -4.59 -2.59 19.35
CA GLU A 6 -4.67 -3.03 20.73
C GLU A 6 -3.32 -2.97 21.42
N THR A 7 -3.39 -2.76 22.73
CA THR A 7 -2.29 -2.86 23.68
C THR A 7 -2.64 -3.96 24.67
N PRO A 8 -1.70 -4.42 25.51
CA PRO A 8 -2.02 -5.38 26.58
C PRO A 8 -3.16 -4.91 27.52
N GLU A 9 -3.40 -3.60 27.59
CA GLU A 9 -4.45 -2.97 28.39
C GLU A 9 -5.80 -2.89 27.67
N GLY A 10 -5.85 -3.21 26.37
CA GLY A 10 -7.07 -3.27 25.57
C GLY A 10 -6.99 -2.51 24.24
N VAL A 11 -8.15 -2.36 23.60
CA VAL A 11 -8.30 -1.71 22.29
C VAL A 11 -8.20 -0.18 22.44
N VAL A 12 -7.18 0.37 21.80
CA VAL A 12 -6.89 1.82 21.81
C VAL A 12 -7.58 2.53 20.66
N TRP A 13 -7.70 1.83 19.53
CA TRP A 13 -8.34 2.34 18.33
C TRP A 13 -8.99 1.22 17.51
N MET A 14 -10.14 1.49 16.91
CA MET A 14 -10.79 0.59 15.97
C MET A 14 -11.59 1.40 14.96
N ARG A 15 -11.55 0.96 13.71
CA ARG A 15 -12.42 1.46 12.64
C ARG A 15 -13.01 0.31 11.86
N ASN A 16 -14.33 0.29 11.77
CA ASN A 16 -15.07 -0.59 10.85
C ASN A 16 -15.66 0.26 9.72
N THR A 17 -15.18 0.05 8.50
CA THR A 17 -15.67 0.79 7.33
C THR A 17 -17.02 0.29 6.81
N GLU A 18 -17.44 -0.92 7.16
CA GLU A 18 -18.72 -1.50 6.69
C GLU A 18 -19.89 -1.05 7.56
N THR A 19 -19.71 -1.03 8.88
CA THR A 19 -20.75 -0.64 9.83
C THR A 19 -20.66 0.85 10.22
N GLY A 20 -19.54 1.51 9.92
CA GLY A 20 -19.25 2.88 10.32
C GLY A 20 -18.84 3.05 11.78
N GLU A 21 -18.80 1.96 12.56
CA GLU A 21 -18.41 1.96 13.97
C GLU A 21 -16.92 2.32 14.15
N GLY A 22 -16.60 2.92 15.30
CA GLY A 22 -15.22 3.18 15.67
C GLY A 22 -15.05 3.49 17.16
N VAL A 23 -13.89 3.12 17.69
CA VAL A 23 -13.46 3.47 19.05
C VAL A 23 -12.11 4.16 18.99
N ALA A 24 -11.89 5.11 19.89
CA ALA A 24 -10.64 5.82 19.96
C ALA A 24 -10.43 6.40 21.35
N SER A 25 -9.21 6.26 21.86
CA SER A 25 -8.84 6.82 23.15
C SER A 25 -8.82 8.34 23.11
N LYS A 26 -9.51 9.00 24.05
CA LYS A 26 -9.64 10.47 24.10
C LYS A 26 -8.29 11.21 24.20
N GLY A 27 -7.27 10.56 24.79
CA GLY A 27 -5.90 11.07 24.81
C GLY A 27 -5.34 11.23 23.39
N TYR A 28 -5.30 10.12 22.65
CA TYR A 28 -4.78 10.07 21.28
C TYR A 28 -5.58 10.88 20.25
N MET A 29 -6.86 11.15 20.53
CA MET A 29 -7.63 12.14 19.76
C MET A 29 -7.10 13.56 19.98
N LYS A 30 -6.76 13.93 21.22
CA LYS A 30 -6.30 15.29 21.57
C LYS A 30 -4.89 15.59 21.07
N ASP A 31 -3.99 14.62 21.11
CA ASP A 31 -2.60 14.80 20.69
C ASP A 31 -2.37 14.55 19.18
N GLY A 32 -3.43 14.16 18.46
CA GLY A 32 -3.39 13.93 17.01
C GLY A 32 -2.71 12.62 16.59
N THR A 33 -2.28 11.78 17.54
CA THR A 33 -1.69 10.46 17.24
C THR A 33 -2.63 9.59 16.42
N GLN A 34 -3.94 9.66 16.69
CA GLN A 34 -4.92 8.92 15.90
C GLN A 34 -4.89 9.29 14.41
N GLN A 35 -4.81 10.58 14.07
CA GLN A 35 -4.75 11.01 12.67
C GLN A 35 -3.48 10.51 11.99
N LYS A 36 -2.33 10.59 12.68
CA LYS A 36 -1.05 10.09 12.17
C LYS A 36 -1.07 8.59 11.88
N ILE A 37 -1.70 7.80 12.75
CA ILE A 37 -1.87 6.36 12.56
C ILE A 37 -2.71 6.08 11.30
N ILE A 38 -3.82 6.82 11.12
CA ILE A 38 -4.67 6.70 9.93
C ILE A 38 -3.87 7.03 8.67
N ASP A 39 -3.16 8.16 8.66
CA ASP A 39 -2.39 8.61 7.49
C ASP A 39 -1.32 7.58 7.09
N VAL A 40 -0.59 7.01 8.05
CA VAL A 40 0.43 5.98 7.80
C VAL A 40 -0.21 4.71 7.24
N LEU A 41 -1.35 4.27 7.78
CA LEU A 41 -2.06 3.08 7.30
C LEU A 41 -2.62 3.29 5.89
N GLU A 42 -3.18 4.45 5.59
CA GLU A 42 -3.67 4.79 4.24
C GLU A 42 -2.52 4.87 3.22
N SER A 43 -1.37 5.43 3.63
CA SER A 43 -0.16 5.45 2.81
C SER A 43 0.36 4.05 2.53
N ALA A 44 0.47 3.19 3.55
CA ALA A 44 0.92 1.80 3.39
C ALA A 44 -0.04 1.00 2.51
N LEU A 45 -1.35 1.19 2.65
CA LEU A 45 -2.36 0.55 1.81
C LEU A 45 -2.30 1.04 0.35
N SER A 46 -2.08 2.33 0.14
CA SER A 46 -1.89 2.89 -1.21
C SER A 46 -0.61 2.35 -1.86
N GLN A 47 0.47 2.23 -1.09
CA GLN A 47 1.71 1.61 -1.56
C GLN A 47 1.51 0.14 -1.94
N ALA A 48 0.89 -0.66 -1.07
CA ALA A 48 0.61 -2.07 -1.35
C ALA A 48 -0.27 -2.27 -2.59
N LYS A 49 -1.24 -1.37 -2.83
CA LYS A 49 -2.04 -1.37 -4.07
C LYS A 49 -1.19 -1.04 -5.30
N GLY A 50 -0.30 -0.05 -5.20
CA GLY A 50 0.62 0.30 -6.28
C GLY A 50 1.53 -0.87 -6.64
N GLU A 51 2.12 -1.53 -5.64
CA GLU A 51 2.98 -2.71 -5.82
C GLU A 51 2.21 -3.90 -6.40
N SER A 52 0.97 -4.15 -5.96
CA SER A 52 0.10 -5.18 -6.54
C SER A 52 -0.18 -4.93 -8.02
N LEU A 53 -0.46 -3.69 -8.42
CA LEU A 53 -0.70 -3.32 -9.81
C LEU A 53 0.56 -3.42 -10.68
N CYS A 54 1.74 -3.16 -10.12
CA CYS A 54 3.01 -3.33 -10.82
C CYS A 54 3.33 -4.80 -11.11
N TRP A 55 2.92 -5.73 -10.24
CA TRP A 55 3.14 -7.17 -10.46
C TRP A 55 2.19 -7.74 -11.52
N ASP A 56 0.92 -7.31 -11.53
CA ASP A 56 -0.06 -7.73 -12.56
C ASP A 56 0.30 -7.25 -13.98
N ASN A 57 1.16 -6.23 -14.11
CA ASN A 57 1.60 -5.71 -15.41
C ASN A 57 2.92 -6.33 -15.90
N SER A 58 3.34 -7.46 -15.32
CA SER A 58 4.54 -8.21 -15.74
C SER A 58 4.27 -9.29 -16.81
N ASP A 59 3.03 -9.46 -17.25
CA ASP A 59 2.63 -10.41 -18.31
C ASP A 59 2.67 -9.81 -19.73
N GLY A 60 3.54 -8.84 -19.99
CA GLY A 60 3.73 -8.39 -21.35
C GLY A 60 4.64 -7.19 -21.45
N MET A 61 5.95 -7.43 -21.57
CA MET A 61 6.89 -6.72 -22.47
C MET A 61 8.33 -7.13 -22.11
N CYS A 62 8.75 -8.30 -22.59
CA CYS A 62 10.10 -8.52 -23.12
C CYS A 62 10.04 -9.50 -24.29
N GLY A 63 9.09 -9.26 -25.21
CA GLY A 63 9.06 -9.91 -26.52
C GLY A 63 9.60 -8.94 -27.57
N ASP A 64 10.64 -9.38 -28.27
CA ASP A 64 11.13 -8.92 -29.58
C ASP A 64 11.52 -7.45 -29.78
N ASP A 65 12.85 -7.20 -29.82
CA ASP A 65 13.39 -6.52 -31.00
C ASP A 65 14.37 -7.47 -31.69
N SER A 66 13.98 -7.79 -32.90
CA SER A 66 14.46 -8.82 -33.77
C SER A 66 15.68 -8.33 -34.55
N GLY A 67 16.65 -9.21 -34.79
CA GLY A 67 17.47 -9.23 -36.00
C GLY A 67 18.26 -7.96 -36.35
N MET A 68 19.52 -7.91 -35.92
CA MET A 68 20.57 -7.21 -36.66
C MET A 68 21.43 -8.24 -37.38
N ASP A 69 20.89 -8.75 -38.49
CA ASP A 69 21.67 -9.42 -39.52
C ASP A 69 22.47 -8.39 -40.32
N ALA A 70 23.74 -8.73 -40.50
CA ALA A 70 24.60 -8.53 -41.67
C ALA A 70 25.24 -7.14 -41.99
N ASP A 71 26.58 -7.24 -42.08
CA ASP A 71 27.49 -6.70 -43.11
C ASP A 71 28.29 -5.39 -42.91
N HIS A 72 29.56 -5.52 -43.34
CA HIS A 72 30.60 -4.53 -43.68
C HIS A 72 31.32 -3.83 -42.50
N ASP A 73 32.65 -3.66 -42.46
CA ASP A 73 33.60 -3.41 -43.53
C ASP A 73 35.05 -3.71 -43.07
N GLY A 74 35.95 -3.97 -44.02
CA GLY A 74 37.32 -4.42 -43.78
C GLY A 74 38.32 -3.38 -43.28
N GLY A 75 39.49 -3.89 -42.87
CA GLY A 75 40.70 -3.14 -42.53
C GLY A 75 41.80 -4.06 -42.03
#